data_AF-A0AAV3Q4S1-F1
#
_entry.id   AF-A0AAV3Q4S1-F1
#
_cell.length_a   1.000
_cell.length_b   1.000
_cell.length_c   1.000
_cell.angle_alpha   90.00
_cell.angle_beta   90.00
_cell.angle_gamma   90.00
#
_symmetry.space_group_name_H-M   'P 1'
#
loop_
_entity.id
_entity.type
_entity.pdbx_description
1 polymer ?
#
loop_
_entity_poly.entity_id
_entity_poly.type
_entity_poly.pdbx_seq_one_letter_code
_entity_poly.pdbx_strand_id
1 'polypeptide(L)'
;MELVCSFLLCSRLELLVCFVYYTFDDIGLLRRAMTHASYSEENNKVLSILGENVIETSVAMAEILKNIDISTKDLSERIADMSKVDTSCAVDGTRLGLQKIIRVSSKTDSSTPSVVCGAFRAIFGAISMDSMSADSARKVFMQVHHGSSGMASAS
;
A
#
# COMPACT_ATOMS: atom_id res chain seq x y z
N MET A 1 12.30 15.14 -15.12
CA MET A 1 12.88 15.93 -14.04
C MET A 1 12.27 17.31 -14.12
N GLU A 2 11.08 17.51 -13.55
CA GLU A 2 10.58 18.86 -13.23
C GLU A 2 9.54 18.72 -12.11
N LEU A 3 9.88 19.35 -10.98
CA LEU A 3 9.04 19.72 -9.85
C LEU A 3 8.07 18.68 -9.28
N VAL A 4 8.60 17.71 -8.54
CA VAL A 4 7.80 17.03 -7.51
C VAL A 4 8.26 17.55 -6.15
N CYS A 5 7.38 18.28 -5.46
CA CYS A 5 7.54 18.88 -4.13
C CYS A 5 8.49 20.09 -3.99
N SER A 6 8.00 21.28 -4.35
CA SER A 6 8.40 22.50 -3.62
C SER A 6 7.91 22.38 -2.17
N PHE A 7 8.85 22.27 -1.24
CA PHE A 7 8.69 21.87 0.17
C PHE A 7 7.75 22.72 1.06
N LEU A 8 7.04 23.73 0.54
CA LEU A 8 6.41 24.77 1.36
C LEU A 8 4.87 24.81 1.38
N LEU A 9 4.14 24.01 0.59
CA LEU A 9 2.66 23.99 0.62
C LEU A 9 2.01 22.65 0.21
N CYS A 10 2.75 21.54 0.32
CA CYS A 10 2.26 20.25 -0.18
C CYS A 10 1.13 19.68 0.69
N SER A 11 -0.01 19.35 0.08
CA SER A 11 -1.10 18.71 0.81
C SER A 11 -0.67 17.30 1.26
N ARG A 12 -1.28 16.78 2.33
CA ARG A 12 -0.89 15.48 2.90
C ARG A 12 -1.11 14.31 1.93
N LEU A 13 -1.96 14.51 0.93
CA LEU A 13 -2.22 13.56 -0.15
C LEU A 13 -1.15 13.63 -1.25
N GLU A 14 -0.65 14.81 -1.58
CA GLU A 14 0.47 14.98 -2.52
C GLU A 14 1.79 14.43 -1.95
N LEU A 15 2.01 14.57 -0.63
CA LEU A 15 3.15 13.93 0.02
C LEU A 15 3.09 12.40 -0.13
N LEU A 16 1.90 11.80 -0.03
CA LEU A 16 1.71 10.37 -0.23
C LEU A 16 2.05 9.94 -1.66
N VAL A 17 1.59 10.70 -2.66
CA VAL A 17 1.94 10.50 -4.08
C VAL A 17 3.45 10.46 -4.29
N CYS A 18 4.20 11.33 -3.61
CA CYS A 18 5.66 11.32 -3.65
C CYS A 18 6.26 10.06 -3.02
N PHE A 19 5.72 9.59 -1.90
CA PHE A 19 6.22 8.39 -1.23
C PHE A 19 5.95 7.10 -2.00
N VAL A 20 4.83 7.04 -2.74
CA VAL A 20 4.48 5.86 -3.55
C VAL A 20 4.99 5.94 -4.98
N TYR A 21 5.66 7.04 -5.38
CA TYR A 21 6.24 7.23 -6.72
C TYR A 21 5.25 6.95 -7.88
N TYR A 22 3.96 7.16 -7.65
CA TYR A 22 2.90 6.92 -8.64
C TYR A 22 2.02 8.16 -8.78
N THR A 23 1.88 8.66 -10.01
CA THR A 23 1.00 9.79 -10.32
C THR A 23 -0.36 9.26 -10.73
N PHE A 24 -1.42 9.66 -10.01
CA PHE A 24 -2.79 9.24 -10.30
C PHE A 24 -3.40 10.08 -11.43
N ASP A 25 -4.06 9.42 -12.37
CA ASP A 25 -4.92 10.07 -13.37
C ASP A 25 -6.24 10.50 -12.71
N ASP A 26 -6.84 9.64 -11.88
CA ASP A 26 -7.99 9.94 -11.03
C ASP A 26 -7.59 10.02 -9.55
N ILE A 27 -7.36 11.25 -9.08
CA ILE A 27 -7.08 11.52 -7.65
C ILE A 27 -8.24 11.11 -6.72
N GLY A 28 -9.45 10.93 -7.26
CA GLY A 28 -10.61 10.40 -6.56
C GLY A 28 -10.37 8.99 -6.02
N LEU A 29 -9.64 8.15 -6.76
CA LEU A 29 -9.26 6.80 -6.32
C LEU A 29 -8.33 6.84 -5.11
N LEU A 30 -7.35 7.75 -5.09
CA LEU A 30 -6.47 7.94 -3.93
C LEU A 30 -7.24 8.47 -2.70
N ARG A 31 -8.16 9.44 -2.92
CA ARG A 31 -9.03 9.94 -1.85
C ARG A 31 -9.91 8.83 -1.27
N ARG A 32 -10.45 7.96 -2.13
CA ARG A 32 -11.26 6.81 -1.71
C ARG A 32 -10.43 5.78 -0.96
N ALA A 33 -9.21 5.48 -1.41
CA ALA A 33 -8.28 4.58 -0.71
C ALA A 33 -7.98 5.06 0.72
N MET A 34 -7.90 6.37 0.93
CA MET A 34 -7.68 6.99 2.25
C MET A 34 -8.97 7.21 3.06
N THR A 35 -10.12 6.66 2.65
CA THR A 35 -11.40 6.83 3.35
C THR A 35 -11.85 5.51 3.96
N HIS A 36 -11.87 5.42 5.29
CA HIS A 36 -12.32 4.23 6.02
C HIS A 36 -13.86 4.11 5.99
N ALA A 37 -14.38 2.89 6.08
CA ALA A 37 -15.83 2.63 6.08
C ALA A 37 -16.61 3.30 7.22
N SER A 38 -15.93 3.64 8.32
CA SER A 38 -16.57 4.41 9.40
C SER A 38 -16.78 5.89 9.07
N TYR A 39 -16.14 6.41 8.02
CA TYR A 39 -16.24 7.81 7.60
C TYR A 39 -17.31 8.03 6.52
N SER A 40 -17.43 7.11 5.55
CA SER A 40 -18.37 7.23 4.42
C SER A 40 -18.73 5.85 3.85
N GLU A 41 -19.90 5.76 3.21
CA GLU A 41 -20.29 4.62 2.37
C GLU A 41 -19.37 4.49 1.15
N GLU A 42 -18.88 5.62 0.63
CA GLU A 42 -17.81 5.64 -0.36
C GLU A 42 -16.45 5.51 0.35
N ASN A 43 -15.97 4.26 0.46
CA ASN A 43 -14.77 3.93 1.22
C ASN A 43 -13.83 2.96 0.50
N ASN A 44 -12.75 2.66 1.20
CA ASN A 44 -11.62 1.88 0.73
C ASN A 44 -11.81 0.37 0.77
N LYS A 45 -12.92 -0.17 1.29
CA LYS A 45 -13.06 -1.62 1.54
C LYS A 45 -12.99 -2.47 0.27
N VAL A 46 -13.56 -1.99 -0.84
CA VAL A 46 -13.48 -2.71 -2.13
C VAL A 46 -12.05 -2.64 -2.69
N LEU A 47 -11.43 -1.46 -2.61
CA LEU A 47 -10.05 -1.26 -3.06
C LEU A 47 -9.05 -2.05 -2.22
N SER A 48 -9.29 -2.22 -0.91
CA SER A 48 -8.41 -2.98 -0.03
C SER A 48 -8.40 -4.46 -0.36
N ILE A 49 -9.55 -5.03 -0.77
CA ILE A 49 -9.64 -6.43 -1.22
C ILE A 49 -8.83 -6.62 -2.50
N LEU A 50 -9.00 -5.74 -3.49
CA LEU A 50 -8.22 -5.80 -4.73
C LEU A 50 -6.72 -5.63 -4.44
N GLY A 51 -6.37 -4.69 -3.58
CA GLY A 51 -4.99 -4.43 -3.19
C GLY A 51 -4.32 -5.57 -2.45
N GLU A 52 -5.06 -6.29 -1.60
CA GLU A 52 -4.58 -7.52 -0.95
C GLU A 52 -4.18 -8.57 -1.99
N ASN A 53 -5.05 -8.84 -2.98
CA ASN A 53 -4.75 -9.77 -4.06
C ASN A 53 -3.51 -9.35 -4.87
N VAL A 54 -3.35 -8.04 -5.12
CA VAL A 54 -2.16 -7.50 -5.81
C VAL A 54 -0.91 -7.75 -4.96
N ILE A 55 -0.95 -7.48 -3.66
CA ILE A 55 0.20 -7.68 -2.75
C ILE A 55 0.58 -9.16 -2.69
N GLU A 56 -0.38 -10.06 -2.47
CA GLU A 56 -0.13 -11.50 -2.42
C GLU A 56 0.46 -12.02 -3.73
N THR A 57 -0.08 -11.57 -4.87
CA THR A 57 0.47 -11.88 -6.20
C THR A 57 1.90 -11.36 -6.36
N SER A 58 2.17 -10.15 -5.87
CA SER A 58 3.49 -9.51 -5.95
C SER A 58 4.55 -10.32 -5.21
N VAL A 59 4.23 -10.77 -4.00
CA VAL A 59 5.09 -11.59 -3.15
C VAL A 59 5.29 -12.97 -3.78
N ALA A 60 4.21 -13.60 -4.25
CA ALA A 60 4.29 -14.89 -4.91
C ALA A 60 5.22 -14.85 -6.14
N MET A 61 5.02 -13.85 -7.01
CA MET A 61 5.87 -13.65 -8.18
C MET A 61 7.33 -13.39 -7.78
N ALA A 62 7.58 -12.58 -6.76
CA ALA A 62 8.94 -12.28 -6.31
C ALA A 62 9.67 -13.52 -5.79
N GLU A 63 8.98 -14.41 -5.07
CA GLU A 63 9.57 -15.66 -4.56
C GLU A 63 9.79 -16.69 -5.67
N ILE A 64 8.82 -16.86 -6.57
CA ILE A 64 8.93 -17.75 -7.73
C ILE A 64 10.07 -17.32 -8.66
N LEU A 65 10.24 -16.02 -8.89
CA LEU A 65 11.35 -15.50 -9.70
C LEU A 65 12.73 -15.75 -9.07
N LYS A 66 12.82 -15.83 -7.73
CA LYS A 66 14.07 -16.19 -7.04
C LYS A 66 14.33 -17.69 -7.10
N ASN A 67 13.29 -18.50 -6.93
CA ASN A 67 13.36 -19.95 -6.96
C ASN A 67 12.03 -20.55 -7.44
N ILE A 68 11.99 -21.03 -8.69
CA ILE A 68 10.82 -21.69 -9.28
C ILE A 68 10.50 -23.03 -8.59
N ASP A 69 11.49 -23.65 -7.95
CA ASP A 69 11.37 -24.92 -7.24
C ASP A 69 11.00 -24.74 -5.74
N ILE A 70 10.56 -23.54 -5.34
CA ILE A 70 10.06 -23.28 -3.98
C ILE A 70 8.90 -24.23 -3.65
N SER A 71 8.91 -24.78 -2.43
CA SER A 71 7.82 -25.67 -2.01
C SER A 71 6.50 -24.91 -1.87
N THR A 72 5.38 -25.57 -2.18
CA THR A 72 4.04 -24.98 -2.02
C THR A 72 3.80 -24.46 -0.60
N LYS A 73 4.34 -25.17 0.40
CA LYS A 73 4.25 -24.78 1.80
C LYS A 73 4.99 -23.46 2.05
N ASP A 74 6.27 -23.39 1.67
CA ASP A 74 7.08 -22.19 1.91
C ASP A 74 6.53 -20.97 1.16
N LEU A 75 6.04 -21.17 -0.07
CA LEU A 75 5.39 -20.12 -0.86
C LEU A 75 4.13 -19.60 -0.15
N SER A 76 3.26 -20.50 0.31
CA SER A 76 2.02 -20.13 0.99
C SER A 76 2.29 -19.43 2.33
N GLU A 77 3.30 -19.87 3.08
CA GLU A 77 3.72 -19.23 4.33
C GLU A 77 4.21 -17.80 4.08
N ARG A 78 5.04 -17.58 3.05
CA ARG A 78 5.54 -16.23 2.70
C ARG A 78 4.42 -15.29 2.23
N ILE A 79 3.47 -15.79 1.46
CA ILE A 79 2.29 -15.01 1.04
C ILE A 79 1.47 -14.61 2.27
N ALA A 80 1.16 -15.57 3.14
CA ALA A 80 0.37 -15.34 4.36
C ALA A 80 1.06 -14.36 5.32
N ASP A 81 2.39 -14.43 5.45
CA ASP A 81 3.15 -13.50 6.29
C ASP A 81 3.03 -12.06 5.82
N MET A 82 2.94 -11.85 4.51
CA MET A 82 2.81 -10.52 3.92
C MET A 82 1.39 -9.96 3.98
N SER A 83 0.37 -10.81 4.01
CA SER A 83 -1.01 -10.38 4.26
C SER A 83 -1.33 -10.22 5.74
N LYS A 84 -0.47 -10.62 6.68
CA LYS A 84 -0.70 -10.38 8.12
C LYS A 84 -0.76 -8.88 8.45
N VAL A 85 -1.87 -8.51 9.11
CA VAL A 85 -2.18 -7.14 9.50
C VAL A 85 -1.08 -6.54 10.37
N ASP A 86 -0.72 -7.22 11.46
CA ASP A 86 0.12 -6.64 12.51
C ASP A 86 1.61 -6.62 12.17
N THR A 87 2.07 -7.50 11.27
CA THR A 87 3.51 -7.70 11.02
C THR A 87 3.99 -7.13 9.69
N SER A 88 3.09 -6.84 8.74
CA SER A 88 3.48 -6.38 7.40
C SER A 88 2.77 -5.10 6.98
N CYS A 89 1.52 -5.18 6.51
CA CYS A 89 0.82 -4.03 5.92
C CYS A 89 0.59 -2.86 6.89
N ALA A 90 0.32 -3.12 8.18
CA ALA A 90 0.18 -2.03 9.15
C ALA A 90 1.53 -1.35 9.45
N VAL A 91 2.62 -2.13 9.48
CA VAL A 91 3.99 -1.61 9.68
C VAL A 91 4.38 -0.71 8.52
N ASP A 92 4.23 -1.20 7.29
CA ASP A 92 4.51 -0.43 6.07
C ASP A 92 3.61 0.82 5.97
N GLY A 93 2.31 0.69 6.26
CA GLY A 93 1.40 1.83 6.28
C GLY A 93 1.74 2.86 7.36
N THR A 94 2.16 2.43 8.54
CA THR A 94 2.57 3.34 9.62
C THR A 94 3.87 4.08 9.27
N ARG A 95 4.81 3.39 8.63
CA ARG A 95 6.07 3.97 8.12
C ARG A 95 5.82 5.05 7.07
N LEU A 96 4.81 4.86 6.22
CA LEU A 96 4.34 5.86 5.25
C LEU A 96 3.53 7.01 5.89
N GLY A 97 3.26 6.95 7.21
CA GLY A 97 2.49 7.97 7.92
C GLY A 97 0.99 7.97 7.57
N LEU A 98 0.45 6.85 7.08
CA LEU A 98 -0.95 6.75 6.63
C LEU A 98 -1.95 7.05 7.75
N GLN A 99 -1.66 6.71 9.00
CA GLN A 99 -2.51 6.99 10.16
C GLN A 99 -2.87 8.48 10.30
N LYS A 100 -2.03 9.37 9.76
CA LYS A 100 -2.33 10.80 9.74
C LYS A 100 -3.32 11.11 8.61
N ILE A 101 -3.27 10.40 7.47
CA ILE A 101 -3.97 10.71 6.19
C ILE A 101 -5.40 10.14 6.18
N ILE A 102 -5.57 8.97 6.77
CA ILE A 102 -6.82 8.22 6.69
C ILE A 102 -7.95 9.03 7.33
N ARG A 103 -9.06 9.13 6.59
CA ARG A 103 -10.30 9.73 7.06
C ARG A 103 -11.11 8.66 7.79
N VAL A 104 -11.39 8.92 9.06
CA VAL A 104 -12.15 8.07 9.97
C VAL A 104 -13.21 8.91 10.67
N SER A 105 -14.31 8.30 11.15
CA SER A 105 -15.22 9.02 12.05
C SER A 105 -14.61 9.23 13.44
N SER A 106 -15.22 10.10 14.24
CA SER A 106 -14.77 10.43 15.59
C SER A 106 -14.70 9.24 16.56
N LYS A 107 -15.33 8.11 16.23
CA LYS A 107 -15.37 6.90 17.05
C LYS A 107 -14.34 5.84 16.63
N THR A 108 -13.55 6.11 15.59
CA THR A 108 -12.57 5.16 15.04
C THR A 108 -11.18 5.76 15.12
N ASP A 109 -10.23 5.04 15.69
CA ASP A 109 -8.83 5.44 15.73
C ASP A 109 -8.13 5.07 14.41
N SER A 110 -7.64 6.09 13.70
CA SER A 110 -6.90 5.93 12.43
C SER A 110 -5.54 5.24 12.60
N SER A 111 -5.03 5.12 13.82
CA SER A 111 -3.79 4.41 14.16
C SER A 111 -3.99 2.92 14.41
N THR A 112 -5.24 2.44 14.42
CA THR A 112 -5.55 1.02 14.57
C THR A 112 -4.89 0.21 13.44
N PRO A 113 -4.15 -0.88 13.74
CA PRO A 113 -3.42 -1.66 12.71
C PRO A 113 -4.30 -2.10 11.53
N SER A 114 -5.53 -2.55 11.78
CA SER A 114 -6.47 -2.95 10.72
C SER A 114 -6.90 -1.79 9.82
N VAL A 115 -7.04 -0.57 10.38
CA VAL A 115 -7.39 0.64 9.62
C VAL A 115 -6.23 1.06 8.73
N VAL A 116 -5.01 1.05 9.28
CA VAL A 116 -3.77 1.38 8.55
C VAL A 116 -3.51 0.37 7.43
N CYS A 117 -3.58 -0.93 7.75
CA CYS A 117 -3.40 -2.00 6.78
C CYS A 117 -4.45 -1.94 5.66
N GLY A 118 -5.72 -1.69 6.00
CA GLY A 118 -6.79 -1.53 5.00
C GLY A 118 -6.52 -0.39 4.03
N ALA A 119 -6.08 0.76 4.53
CA ALA A 119 -5.69 1.90 3.71
C ALA A 119 -4.44 1.61 2.85
N PHE A 120 -3.43 0.95 3.44
CA PHE A 120 -2.22 0.55 2.72
C PHE A 120 -2.54 -0.35 1.52
N ARG A 121 -3.33 -1.41 1.74
CA ARG A 121 -3.82 -2.29 0.66
C ARG A 121 -4.60 -1.48 -0.37
N ALA A 122 -5.50 -0.61 0.07
CA ALA A 122 -6.34 0.16 -0.82
C ALA A 122 -5.56 1.11 -1.75
N ILE A 123 -4.36 1.58 -1.39
CA ILE A 123 -3.49 2.33 -2.30
C ILE A 123 -3.17 1.49 -3.53
N PHE A 124 -2.73 0.25 -3.35
CA PHE A 124 -2.37 -0.62 -4.48
C PHE A 124 -3.59 -1.08 -5.28
N GLY A 125 -4.74 -1.22 -4.63
CA GLY A 125 -6.02 -1.40 -5.31
C GLY A 125 -6.38 -0.19 -6.18
N ALA A 126 -6.20 1.02 -5.65
CA ALA A 126 -6.44 2.27 -6.39
C ALA A 126 -5.48 2.42 -7.58
N ILE A 127 -4.18 2.15 -7.40
CA ILE A 127 -3.19 2.17 -8.49
C ILE A 127 -3.55 1.15 -9.58
N SER A 128 -3.97 -0.06 -9.20
CA SER A 128 -4.37 -1.09 -10.16
C SER A 128 -5.58 -0.66 -10.98
N MET A 129 -6.57 0.00 -10.36
CA MET A 129 -7.74 0.54 -11.04
C MET A 129 -7.41 1.74 -11.94
N ASP A 130 -6.60 2.67 -11.44
CA ASP A 130 -6.20 3.89 -12.14
C ASP A 130 -5.39 3.56 -13.41
N SER A 131 -4.42 2.65 -13.30
CA SER A 131 -3.58 2.20 -14.42
C SER A 131 -4.20 1.06 -15.26
N MET A 132 -5.35 0.53 -14.87
CA MET A 132 -5.92 -0.73 -15.38
C MET A 132 -4.89 -1.88 -15.45
N SER A 133 -3.97 -1.94 -14.49
CA SER A 133 -2.81 -2.84 -14.52
C SER A 133 -2.36 -3.30 -13.14
N ALA A 134 -2.56 -4.60 -12.85
CA ALA A 134 -2.05 -5.22 -11.64
C ALA A 134 -0.51 -5.22 -11.58
N ASP A 135 0.19 -5.31 -12.72
CA ASP A 135 1.65 -5.27 -12.76
C ASP A 135 2.21 -3.89 -12.40
N SER A 136 1.51 -2.80 -12.76
CA SER A 136 1.90 -1.45 -12.36
C SER A 136 1.80 -1.28 -10.84
N ALA A 137 0.70 -1.73 -10.24
CA ALA A 137 0.53 -1.74 -8.78
C ALA A 137 1.57 -2.62 -8.08
N ARG A 138 1.89 -3.79 -8.63
CA ARG A 138 2.98 -4.66 -8.14
C ARG A 138 4.32 -3.92 -8.13
N LYS A 139 4.71 -3.26 -9.23
CA LYS A 139 6.00 -2.53 -9.31
C LYS A 139 6.12 -1.47 -8.21
N VAL A 140 5.05 -0.71 -8.00
CA VAL A 140 4.98 0.30 -6.94
C VAL A 140 5.06 -0.35 -5.55
N PHE A 141 4.31 -1.42 -5.32
CA PHE A 141 4.37 -2.17 -4.07
C PHE A 141 5.79 -2.66 -3.77
N MET A 142 6.46 -3.28 -4.74
CA MET A 142 7.83 -3.77 -4.57
C MET A 142 8.80 -2.65 -4.23
N GLN A 143 8.66 -1.45 -4.81
CA GLN A 143 9.48 -0.29 -4.48
C GLN A 143 9.24 0.20 -3.04
N VAL A 144 7.97 0.32 -2.65
CA VAL A 144 7.58 0.77 -1.31
C VAL A 144 8.00 -0.22 -0.23
N HIS A 145 7.89 -1.52 -0.51
CA HIS A 145 8.21 -2.61 0.41
C HIS A 145 9.74 -2.81 0.51
N HIS A 146 10.44 -2.93 -0.62
CA HIS A 146 11.89 -3.19 -0.67
C HIS A 146 12.76 -1.95 -0.39
N GLY A 147 12.24 -0.74 -0.57
CA GLY A 147 12.90 0.49 -0.13
C GLY A 147 13.24 0.52 1.37
N SER A 148 12.72 -0.43 2.14
CA SER A 148 12.99 -0.66 3.56
C SER A 148 14.16 -1.63 3.83
N SER A 149 14.57 -2.44 2.85
CA SER A 149 15.64 -3.44 3.03
C SER A 149 17.04 -2.88 2.74
N GLY A 150 17.15 -1.66 2.21
CA GLY A 150 18.42 -1.02 1.84
C GLY A 150 19.14 -0.26 2.97
N MET A 151 18.60 -0.20 4.19
CA MET A 151 19.23 0.47 5.35
C MET A 151 19.75 -0.49 6.42
N ALA A 152 19.69 -1.82 6.21
CA ALA A 152 20.13 -2.82 7.18
C ALA A 152 21.41 -3.59 6.76
N SER A 153 22.18 -3.09 5.79
CA SER A 153 23.43 -3.70 5.34
C SER A 153 24.53 -2.67 5.05
N ALA A 154 24.68 -1.70 5.94
CA ALA A 154 25.89 -0.88 6.05
C ALA A 154 26.34 -0.86 7.52
N SER A 155 26.93 -1.97 7.96
CA SER A 155 27.76 -2.08 9.17
C SER A 155 28.89 -3.07 8.88
#